data_AF-A0A2N5PBS3-F1
#
_entry.id   AF-A0A2N5PBS3-F1
#
_cell.length_a   1.000
_cell.length_b   1.000
_cell.length_c   1.000
_cell.angle_alpha   90.00
_cell.angle_beta   90.00
_cell.angle_gamma   90.00
#
_symmetry.space_group_name_H-M   'P 1'
#
loop_
_entity.id
_entity.type
_entity.pdbx_description
1 polymer ?
#
loop_
_entity_poly.entity_id
_entity_poly.type
_entity_poly.pdbx_seq_one_letter_code
_entity_poly.pdbx_strand_id
1 'polypeptide(L)'
;MNEKLEKLNHEMEKTEARLRRAQHKEKMLEHQIKTLNRKERTHRLCTRGAMLESHLPHPESVTDGQVSTILKVLFCRSDTKRLVEQVLAENRKEDAE
;
A
#
# COMPACT_ATOMS: atom_id res chain seq x y z
N MET A 1 -18.96 -53.72 -16.62
CA MET A 1 -17.98 -52.62 -16.49
C MET A 1 -18.76 -51.32 -16.58
N ASN A 2 -18.72 -50.45 -15.55
CA ASN A 2 -18.56 -48.98 -15.69
C ASN A 2 -19.14 -48.12 -14.57
N GLU A 3 -19.98 -48.61 -13.65
CA GLU A 3 -20.58 -47.73 -12.64
C GLU A 3 -19.54 -47.05 -11.72
N LYS A 4 -18.45 -47.76 -11.39
CA LYS A 4 -17.30 -47.19 -10.65
C LYS A 4 -16.53 -46.15 -11.47
N LEU A 5 -16.43 -46.35 -12.78
CA LEU A 5 -15.73 -45.43 -13.68
C LEU A 5 -16.54 -44.14 -13.88
N GLU A 6 -17.86 -44.28 -14.05
CA GLU A 6 -18.77 -43.14 -14.16
C GLU A 6 -18.81 -42.30 -12.89
N LYS A 7 -18.86 -42.94 -11.71
CA LYS A 7 -18.77 -42.23 -10.42
C LYS A 7 -17.45 -41.48 -10.28
N LEU A 8 -16.34 -42.09 -10.68
CA LEU A 8 -15.02 -41.44 -10.64
C LEU A 8 -14.93 -40.25 -11.60
N ASN A 9 -15.46 -40.38 -12.83
CA ASN A 9 -15.51 -39.26 -13.79
C ASN A 9 -16.36 -38.11 -13.27
N HIS A 10 -17.51 -38.41 -12.65
CA HIS A 10 -18.36 -37.37 -12.06
C HIS A 10 -17.67 -36.64 -10.90
N GLU A 11 -16.93 -37.38 -10.06
CA GLU A 11 -16.12 -36.79 -8.99
C GLU A 11 -14.99 -35.92 -9.55
N MET A 12 -14.33 -36.36 -10.64
CA MET A 12 -13.32 -35.57 -11.35
C MET A 12 -13.89 -34.26 -11.90
N GLU A 13 -15.03 -34.29 -12.59
CA GLU A 13 -15.67 -33.07 -13.11
C GLU A 13 -16.01 -32.08 -11.98
N LYS A 14 -16.49 -32.61 -10.85
CA LYS A 14 -16.82 -31.80 -9.67
C LYS A 14 -15.58 -31.17 -9.04
N THR A 15 -14.46 -31.91 -8.95
CA THR A 15 -13.20 -31.37 -8.41
C THR A 15 -12.57 -30.37 -9.36
N GLU A 16 -12.60 -30.60 -10.67
CA GLU A 16 -12.13 -29.65 -11.68
C GLU A 16 -12.95 -28.35 -11.68
N ALA A 17 -14.28 -28.44 -11.56
CA ALA A 17 -15.13 -27.26 -11.42
C ALA A 17 -14.81 -26.46 -10.14
N ARG A 18 -14.53 -27.14 -9.03
CA ARG A 18 -14.08 -26.50 -7.78
C ARG A 18 -12.72 -25.84 -7.95
N LEU A 19 -11.76 -26.50 -8.62
CA LEU A 19 -10.44 -25.95 -8.89
C LEU A 19 -10.54 -24.67 -9.73
N ARG A 20 -11.32 -24.68 -10.81
CA ARG A 20 -11.55 -23.49 -11.64
C ARG A 20 -12.13 -22.33 -10.84
N ARG A 21 -13.13 -22.59 -9.98
CA ARG A 21 -13.70 -21.55 -9.09
C ARG A 21 -12.66 -21.00 -8.10
N ALA A 22 -11.84 -21.87 -7.52
CA ALA A 22 -10.79 -21.46 -6.60
C ALA A 22 -9.74 -20.57 -7.30
N GLN A 23 -9.29 -20.96 -8.50
CA GLN A 23 -8.36 -20.18 -9.32
C GLN A 23 -8.93 -18.81 -9.72
N HIS A 24 -10.22 -18.75 -10.08
CA HIS A 24 -10.89 -17.47 -10.35
C HIS A 24 -10.96 -16.60 -9.09
N LYS A 25 -11.27 -17.18 -7.93
CA LYS A 25 -11.31 -16.45 -6.66
C LYS A 25 -9.94 -15.93 -6.27
N GLU A 26 -8.89 -16.71 -6.45
CA GLU A 26 -7.50 -16.30 -6.23
C GLU A 26 -7.15 -15.06 -7.07
N LYS A 27 -7.38 -15.10 -8.38
CA LYS A 27 -7.15 -13.94 -9.26
C LYS A 27 -7.94 -12.69 -8.84
N MET A 28 -9.19 -12.88 -8.41
CA MET A 28 -10.01 -11.78 -7.89
C MET A 28 -9.41 -11.18 -6.62
N LEU A 29 -8.97 -12.01 -5.68
CA LEU A 29 -8.34 -11.58 -4.44
C LEU A 29 -7.00 -10.88 -4.71
N GLU A 30 -6.17 -11.39 -5.61
CA GLU A 30 -4.92 -10.72 -6.02
C GLU A 30 -5.18 -9.31 -6.59
N HIS A 31 -6.21 -9.16 -7.41
CA HIS A 31 -6.61 -7.86 -7.95
C HIS A 31 -7.13 -6.92 -6.85
N GLN A 32 -7.91 -7.45 -5.90
CA GLN A 32 -8.40 -6.69 -4.76
C GLN A 32 -7.24 -6.20 -3.87
N ILE A 33 -6.27 -7.05 -3.57
CA ILE A 33 -5.07 -6.67 -2.81
C ILE A 33 -4.32 -5.52 -3.49
N LYS A 34 -4.07 -5.62 -4.81
CA LYS A 34 -3.42 -4.54 -5.57
C LYS A 34 -4.21 -3.24 -5.50
N THR A 35 -5.53 -3.32 -5.60
CA THR A 35 -6.41 -2.16 -5.55
C THR A 35 -6.43 -1.52 -4.16
N LEU A 36 -6.54 -2.33 -3.11
CA LEU A 36 -6.53 -1.86 -1.72
C LEU A 36 -5.18 -1.21 -1.36
N ASN A 37 -4.07 -1.86 -1.72
CA ASN A 37 -2.73 -1.30 -1.50
C ASN A 37 -2.54 0.03 -2.24
N ARG A 38 -3.08 0.17 -3.46
CA ARG A 38 -3.06 1.44 -4.18
C ARG A 38 -3.89 2.51 -3.47
N LYS A 39 -5.10 2.18 -3.02
CA LYS A 39 -5.98 3.11 -2.29
C LYS A 39 -5.33 3.59 -1.00
N GLU A 40 -4.80 2.67 -0.19
CA GLU A 40 -4.10 2.99 1.05
C GLU A 40 -2.87 3.86 0.78
N ARG A 41 -2.05 3.49 -0.22
CA ARG A 41 -0.89 4.29 -0.61
C ARG A 41 -1.29 5.71 -1.04
N THR A 42 -2.31 5.86 -1.87
CA THR A 42 -2.79 7.18 -2.30
C THR A 42 -3.30 8.00 -1.12
N HIS A 43 -4.13 7.42 -0.26
CA HIS A 43 -4.64 8.09 0.93
C HIS A 43 -3.48 8.58 1.81
N ARG A 44 -2.54 7.69 2.15
CA ARG A 44 -1.35 8.03 2.95
C ARG A 44 -0.54 9.18 2.33
N LEU A 45 -0.33 9.16 1.01
CA LEU A 45 0.44 10.20 0.33
C LEU A 45 -0.30 11.54 0.31
N CYS A 46 -1.61 11.55 0.04
CA CYS A 46 -2.41 12.78 0.06
C CYS A 46 -2.48 13.38 1.46
N THR A 47 -2.73 12.58 2.49
CA THR A 47 -2.78 13.06 3.88
C THR A 47 -1.45 13.64 4.33
N ARG A 48 -0.34 12.90 4.11
CA ARG A 48 1.00 13.40 4.49
C ARG A 48 1.44 14.57 3.61
N GLY A 49 1.08 14.57 2.33
CA GLY A 49 1.31 15.68 1.41
C GLY A 49 0.64 16.97 1.90
N ALA A 50 -0.64 16.89 2.26
CA ALA A 50 -1.39 18.01 2.82
C ALA A 50 -0.78 18.53 4.13
N MET A 51 -0.30 17.64 5.01
CA MET A 51 0.42 18.05 6.22
C MET A 51 1.69 18.83 5.89
N LEU A 52 2.50 18.36 4.94
CA LEU A 52 3.72 19.05 4.52
C LEU A 52 3.41 20.39 3.82
N GLU A 53 2.39 20.41 2.98
CA GLU A 53 1.93 21.59 2.24
C GLU A 53 1.41 22.68 3.19
N SER A 54 0.78 22.31 4.31
CA SER A 54 0.28 23.26 5.32
C SER A 54 1.35 24.15 5.95
N HIS A 55 2.64 23.76 5.84
CA HIS A 55 3.77 24.56 6.32
C HIS A 55 4.29 25.58 5.28
N LEU A 56 3.84 25.50 4.04
CA LEU A 56 4.24 26.44 2.99
C LEU A 56 3.35 27.69 3.03
N PRO A 57 3.93 28.90 2.92
CA PRO A 57 3.12 30.10 2.75
C PRO A 57 2.50 30.11 1.35
N HIS A 58 1.18 30.36 1.28
CA HIS A 58 0.44 30.46 0.01
C HIS A 58 0.66 29.23 -0.91
N PRO A 59 0.34 28.00 -0.45
CA PRO A 59 0.72 26.75 -1.12
C PRO A 59 0.25 26.66 -2.57
N GLU A 60 -0.93 27.21 -2.87
CA GLU A 60 -1.53 27.31 -4.21
C GLU A 60 -0.63 28.01 -5.24
N SER A 61 0.31 28.85 -4.78
CA SER A 61 1.24 29.61 -5.61
C SER A 61 2.61 28.95 -5.77
N VAL A 62 2.87 27.87 -5.03
CA VAL A 62 4.15 27.15 -5.03
C VAL A 62 4.07 25.99 -6.02
N THR A 63 4.96 25.98 -7.00
CA THR A 63 5.00 24.91 -8.01
C THR A 63 5.61 23.62 -7.45
N ASP A 64 5.27 22.47 -8.04
CA ASP A 64 5.85 21.16 -7.70
C ASP A 64 7.39 21.16 -7.67
N GLY A 65 8.01 21.89 -8.60
CA GLY A 65 9.46 22.04 -8.67
C GLY A 65 10.05 22.81 -7.48
N GLN A 66 9.36 23.87 -7.05
CA GLN A 66 9.74 24.63 -5.85
C GLN A 66 9.54 23.79 -4.59
N VAL A 67 8.40 23.08 -4.45
CA VAL A 67 8.15 22.15 -3.34
C VAL A 67 9.27 21.11 -3.25
N SER A 68 9.62 20.46 -4.37
CA SER A 68 10.69 19.48 -4.44
C SER A 68 12.05 20.05 -4.01
N THR A 69 12.36 21.27 -4.45
CA THR A 69 13.62 21.95 -4.09
C THR A 69 13.66 22.30 -2.61
N ILE A 70 12.57 22.85 -2.06
CA ILE A 70 12.44 23.18 -0.64
C ILE A 70 12.63 21.93 0.22
N LEU A 71 11.92 20.84 -0.09
CA LEU A 71 12.03 19.60 0.67
C LEU A 71 13.46 19.02 0.59
N LYS A 72 14.09 19.02 -0.58
CA LYS A 72 15.50 18.59 -0.71
C LYS A 72 16.43 19.43 0.16
N VAL A 73 16.32 20.75 0.12
CA VAL A 73 17.16 21.64 0.94
C VAL A 73 16.93 21.40 2.42
N LEU A 74 15.67 21.33 2.87
CA LEU A 74 15.33 21.12 4.28
C LEU A 74 15.88 19.78 4.79
N PHE A 75 15.62 18.68 4.11
CA PHE A 75 15.99 17.34 4.57
C PHE A 75 17.44 16.93 4.25
N CYS A 76 18.17 17.69 3.42
CA CYS A 76 19.60 17.47 3.22
C CYS A 76 20.47 18.11 4.31
N ARG A 77 19.96 19.11 5.05
CA ARG A 77 20.69 19.74 6.17
C ARG A 77 20.91 18.74 7.30
N SER A 78 22.13 18.70 7.84
CA SER A 78 22.53 17.78 8.93
C SER A 78 21.66 17.94 10.18
N ASP A 79 21.30 19.18 10.52
CA ASP A 79 20.50 19.47 11.71
C ASP A 79 19.09 18.90 11.58
N THR A 80 18.45 19.08 10.42
CA THR A 80 17.14 18.51 10.13
C THR A 80 17.18 16.98 10.17
N LYS A 81 18.21 16.36 9.59
CA LYS A 81 18.38 14.90 9.64
C LYS A 81 18.44 14.39 11.07
N ARG A 82 19.28 15.01 11.92
CA ARG A 82 19.41 14.65 13.33
C ARG A 82 18.09 14.83 14.09
N LEU A 83 17.37 15.93 13.86
CA LEU A 83 16.07 16.17 14.48
C LEU A 83 15.03 15.12 14.07
N VAL A 84 14.99 14.78 12.77
CA VAL A 84 14.10 13.73 12.27
C VAL A 84 14.43 12.38 12.90
N GLU A 85 15.72 12.02 12.98
CA GLU A 85 16.15 10.79 13.63
C GLU A 85 15.77 10.75 15.11
N GLN A 86 15.91 11.87 15.83
CA GLN A 86 15.52 12.00 17.23
C GLN A 86 14.00 11.79 17.40
N VAL A 87 13.17 12.51 16.65
CA VAL A 87 11.71 12.37 16.71
C VAL A 87 11.27 10.92 16.40
N LEU A 88 11.88 10.31 15.37
CA LEU A 88 11.58 8.91 15.03
C LEU A 88 12.08 7.92 16.08
N ALA A 89 13.10 8.27 16.87
CA ALA A 89 13.61 7.44 17.95
C ALA A 89 12.80 7.59 19.25
N GLU A 90 12.31 8.79 19.54
CA GLU A 90 11.45 9.08 20.70
C GLU A 90 10.09 8.40 20.58
N ASN A 91 9.44 8.49 19.42
CA ASN A 91 8.16 7.82 19.18
C ASN A 91 8.24 6.29 19.32
N ARG A 92 9.41 5.67 19.03
CA ARG A 92 9.60 4.22 19.23
C ARG A 92 9.66 3.80 20.70
N LYS A 93 9.98 4.73 21.61
CA LYS A 93 10.04 4.43 23.05
C LYS A 93 8.65 4.50 23.66
N GLU A 94 7.80 5.41 23.20
CA GLU A 94 6.41 5.54 23.64
C GLU A 94 5.54 4.34 23.23
N ASP A 95 5.77 3.75 22.06
CA ASP A 95 5.03 2.55 21.60
C ASP A 95 5.45 1.25 22.31
N ALA A 96 6.50 1.29 23.15
CA ALA A 96 7.06 0.13 23.84
C ALA A 96 6.79 0.12 25.37
N GLU A 97 6.19 1.18 25.90
CA GLU A 97 5.66 1.29 27.27
C GLU A 97 4.14 1.04 27.30
#